data_AF-A0A9Q0I1X8-F1
#
_entry.id   AF-A0A9Q0I1X8-F1
#
_cell.length_a   1.000
_cell.length_b   1.000
_cell.length_c   1.000
_cell.angle_alpha   90.00
_cell.angle_beta   90.00
_cell.angle_gamma   90.00
#
_symmetry.space_group_name_H-M   'P 1'
#
loop_
_entity.id
_entity.type
_entity.pdbx_description
1 polymer ?
#
loop_
_entity_poly.entity_id
_entity_poly.type
_entity_poly.pdbx_seq_one_letter_code
_entity_poly.pdbx_strand_id
1 'polypeptide(L)'
;MKTELLKKIIETKSKITVLADESTSVWHKSTLIVFLKASVDGDMEPIAFPLDLVELDSMSAAHIKEQIMGCLLKNGFTVELLREILIGFCSDGASVMLGVMSGVGKLLQDDFPGIILWHCLNHRLELAVDQALDVTGGTKDFQAFMDSLYSLYSQSPKNMRQLSECAHNLHIALRRIGKVFSVGWVASSWRAVSAVWQSYPALAQHFREASEDDTRDSRERAKFKGLLSKLCSINFLKSLALMADVLTELKNLSEILQNRKTTLPKAHDIMTTYVKHIESFNRYPGQHAVDASQAEEVMEFKGEELRVGRSPIIDSAQFI
;
A
#
# COMPACT_ATOMS: atom_id res chain seq x y z
N MET A 1 1.59 -31.55 -6.53
CA MET A 1 0.78 -30.39 -6.96
C MET A 1 1.48 -29.51 -8.00
N LYS A 2 2.56 -28.75 -7.70
CA LYS A 2 3.24 -27.89 -8.71
C LYS A 2 3.71 -28.65 -9.96
N THR A 3 4.43 -29.75 -9.78
CA THR A 3 4.97 -30.56 -10.90
C THR A 3 3.88 -31.15 -11.78
N GLU A 4 2.76 -31.56 -11.18
CA GLU A 4 1.61 -32.12 -11.88
C GLU A 4 0.88 -31.04 -12.70
N LEU A 5 0.71 -29.85 -12.13
CA LEU A 5 0.16 -28.69 -12.83
C LEU A 5 1.03 -28.28 -14.02
N LEU A 6 2.35 -28.27 -13.86
CA LEU A 6 3.29 -27.96 -14.94
C LEU A 6 3.22 -28.98 -16.08
N LYS A 7 3.23 -30.28 -15.77
CA LYS A 7 3.06 -31.35 -16.77
C LYS A 7 1.77 -31.13 -17.55
N LYS A 8 0.69 -30.85 -16.85
CA LYS A 8 -0.63 -30.62 -17.44
C LYS A 8 -0.65 -29.39 -18.34
N ILE A 9 -0.05 -28.27 -17.92
CA ILE A 9 0.10 -27.06 -18.75
C ILE A 9 0.84 -27.37 -20.05
N ILE A 10 1.93 -28.15 -19.96
CA ILE A 10 2.77 -28.52 -21.11
C ILE A 10 2.03 -29.47 -22.05
N GLU A 11 1.43 -30.53 -21.52
CA GLU A 11 0.68 -31.54 -22.29
C GLU A 11 -0.53 -30.95 -23.02
N THR A 12 -1.27 -30.07 -22.36
CA THR A 12 -2.46 -29.41 -22.93
C THR A 12 -2.14 -28.17 -23.76
N LYS A 13 -0.86 -27.75 -23.81
CA LYS A 13 -0.43 -26.49 -24.43
C LYS A 13 -1.24 -25.28 -23.94
N SER A 14 -1.54 -25.27 -22.65
CA SER A 14 -2.32 -24.23 -21.98
C SER A 14 -1.64 -22.86 -22.10
N LYS A 15 -2.41 -21.81 -22.40
CA LYS A 15 -1.87 -20.44 -22.50
C LYS A 15 -1.38 -19.96 -21.14
N ILE A 16 -0.20 -19.34 -21.11
CA ILE A 16 0.45 -18.86 -19.90
C ILE A 16 0.81 -17.38 -19.96
N THR A 17 0.78 -16.74 -18.79
CA THR A 17 1.33 -15.42 -18.54
C THR A 17 2.37 -15.54 -17.43
N VAL A 18 3.53 -14.92 -17.62
CA VAL A 18 4.57 -14.82 -16.59
C VAL A 18 4.32 -13.55 -15.79
N LEU A 19 4.29 -13.66 -14.46
CA LEU A 19 4.28 -12.50 -13.56
C LEU A 19 5.63 -12.49 -12.83
N ALA A 20 6.29 -11.34 -12.81
CA ALA A 20 7.60 -11.20 -12.17
C ALA A 20 7.57 -10.02 -11.20
N ASP A 21 8.00 -10.29 -9.97
CA ASP A 21 8.06 -9.30 -8.89
C ASP A 21 9.45 -9.34 -8.23
N GLU A 22 10.01 -8.16 -7.97
CA GLU A 22 11.30 -8.03 -7.30
C GLU A 22 11.11 -8.06 -5.79
N SER A 23 12.00 -8.75 -5.10
CA SER A 23 12.12 -8.74 -3.66
C SER A 23 13.59 -8.65 -3.23
N THR A 24 13.83 -8.55 -1.94
CA THR A 24 15.17 -8.55 -1.36
C THR A 24 15.26 -9.72 -0.38
N SER A 25 16.26 -10.58 -0.57
CA SER A 25 16.50 -11.71 0.33
C SER A 25 16.98 -11.24 1.71
N VAL A 26 16.95 -12.16 2.68
CA VAL A 26 17.48 -11.95 4.04
C VAL A 26 18.97 -11.55 4.02
N TRP A 27 19.69 -11.89 2.95
CA TRP A 27 21.11 -11.58 2.75
C TRP A 27 21.34 -10.33 1.89
N HIS A 28 20.31 -9.48 1.71
CA HIS A 28 20.37 -8.25 0.92
C HIS A 28 20.70 -8.45 -0.57
N LYS A 29 20.44 -9.65 -1.12
CA LYS A 29 20.51 -9.88 -2.56
C LYS A 29 19.14 -9.60 -3.19
N SER A 30 19.13 -8.96 -4.36
CA SER A 30 17.92 -8.86 -5.18
C SER A 30 17.48 -10.26 -5.61
N THR A 31 16.19 -10.52 -5.47
CA THR A 31 15.58 -11.78 -5.89
C THR A 31 14.36 -11.50 -6.75
N LEU A 32 14.11 -12.39 -7.70
CA LEU A 32 12.95 -12.33 -8.58
C LEU A 32 12.03 -13.48 -8.24
N ILE A 33 10.80 -13.17 -7.85
CA ILE A 33 9.75 -14.18 -7.72
C ILE A 33 9.06 -14.29 -9.06
N VAL A 34 9.14 -15.48 -9.67
CA VAL A 34 8.47 -15.79 -10.93
C VAL A 34 7.20 -16.56 -10.63
N PHE A 35 6.05 -16.04 -11.06
CA PHE A 35 4.77 -16.72 -11.03
C PHE A 35 4.33 -17.10 -12.44
N LEU A 36 3.61 -18.21 -12.54
CA LEU A 36 2.86 -18.56 -13.74
C LEU A 36 1.37 -18.40 -13.47
N LYS A 37 0.69 -17.76 -14.42
CA LYS A 37 -0.77 -17.73 -14.52
C LYS A 37 -1.16 -18.50 -15.78
N ALA A 38 -1.94 -19.57 -15.62
CA ALA A 38 -2.34 -20.44 -16.72
C ALA A 38 -3.82 -20.81 -16.63
N SER A 39 -4.50 -20.90 -17.77
CA SER A 39 -5.83 -21.55 -17.86
C SER A 39 -5.58 -23.02 -18.16
N VAL A 40 -5.96 -23.89 -17.24
CA VAL A 40 -5.74 -25.34 -17.33
C VAL A 40 -7.08 -26.02 -17.63
N ASP A 41 -7.10 -27.05 -18.47
CA ASP A 41 -8.31 -27.82 -18.86
C ASP A 41 -9.43 -27.04 -19.54
N GLY A 42 -9.16 -25.85 -20.07
CA GLY A 42 -10.23 -24.99 -20.59
C GLY A 42 -11.09 -24.38 -19.49
N ASP A 43 -10.67 -24.45 -18.23
CA ASP A 43 -11.31 -23.69 -17.15
C ASP A 43 -11.16 -22.20 -17.41
N MET A 44 -12.29 -21.50 -17.29
CA MET A 44 -12.37 -20.04 -17.42
C MET A 44 -11.65 -19.31 -16.28
N GLU A 45 -11.39 -19.98 -15.15
CA GLU A 45 -10.64 -19.41 -14.03
C GLU A 45 -9.15 -19.79 -14.13
N PRO A 46 -8.27 -18.86 -14.52
CA PRO A 46 -6.84 -19.13 -14.57
C PRO A 46 -6.25 -19.30 -13.17
N ILE A 47 -5.36 -20.28 -13.02
CA ILE A 47 -4.65 -20.55 -11.77
C ILE A 47 -3.33 -19.78 -11.80
N ALA A 48 -3.07 -19.01 -10.73
CA ALA A 48 -1.80 -18.34 -10.49
C ALA A 48 -1.03 -19.02 -9.35
N PHE A 49 0.21 -19.42 -9.60
CA PHE A 49 1.07 -20.11 -8.63
C PHE A 49 2.54 -19.70 -8.76
N PRO A 50 3.30 -19.72 -7.65
CA PRO A 50 4.73 -19.42 -7.69
C PRO A 50 5.46 -20.53 -8.44
N LEU A 51 6.24 -20.14 -9.44
CA LEU A 51 7.13 -21.02 -10.19
C LEU A 51 8.44 -21.18 -9.44
N ASP A 52 9.22 -20.11 -9.28
CA ASP A 52 10.51 -20.19 -8.60
C ASP A 52 10.89 -18.84 -7.99
N LEU A 53 11.85 -18.89 -7.07
CA LEU A 53 12.52 -17.72 -6.52
C LEU A 53 13.95 -17.72 -7.06
N VAL A 54 14.30 -16.73 -7.89
CA VAL A 54 15.58 -16.65 -8.57
C VAL A 54 16.44 -15.57 -7.92
N GLU A 55 17.65 -15.91 -7.48
CA GLU A 55 18.62 -14.89 -7.04
C GLU A 55 19.20 -14.17 -8.26
N LEU A 56 19.31 -12.85 -8.18
CA LEU A 56 19.85 -12.03 -9.25
C LEU A 56 21.26 -11.54 -8.87
N ASP A 57 22.24 -11.89 -9.69
CA ASP A 57 23.60 -11.35 -9.59
C ASP A 57 23.73 -9.97 -10.28
N SER A 58 22.79 -9.63 -11.16
CA SER A 58 22.74 -8.36 -11.89
C SER A 58 21.31 -7.89 -12.08
N MET A 59 21.11 -6.58 -11.99
CA MET A 59 19.82 -5.90 -12.22
C MET A 59 19.67 -5.37 -13.66
N SER A 60 20.45 -5.90 -14.61
CA SER A 60 20.27 -5.54 -16.02
C SER A 60 19.07 -6.28 -16.63
N ALA A 61 18.34 -5.63 -17.53
CA ALA A 61 17.18 -6.24 -18.18
C ALA A 61 17.55 -7.53 -18.96
N ALA A 62 18.73 -7.57 -19.56
CA ALA A 62 19.24 -8.75 -20.25
C ALA A 62 19.45 -9.94 -19.29
N HIS A 63 20.10 -9.69 -18.14
CA HIS A 63 20.31 -10.71 -17.12
C HIS A 63 18.98 -11.20 -16.53
N ILE A 64 18.06 -10.28 -16.21
CA ILE A 64 16.75 -10.65 -15.66
C ILE A 64 15.95 -11.51 -16.66
N LYS A 65 15.95 -11.14 -17.95
CA LYS A 65 15.35 -11.97 -19.01
C LYS A 65 15.97 -13.36 -19.06
N GLU A 66 17.30 -13.45 -19.04
CA GLU A 66 18.02 -14.73 -19.05
C GLU A 66 17.61 -15.59 -17.85
N GLN A 67 17.52 -15.01 -16.66
CA GLN A 67 17.09 -15.71 -15.44
C GLN A 67 15.63 -16.19 -15.52
N ILE A 68 14.72 -15.40 -16.07
CA ILE A 68 13.32 -15.81 -16.32
C ILE A 68 13.29 -16.99 -17.31
N MET A 69 14.01 -16.88 -18.42
CA MET A 69 14.07 -17.95 -19.43
C MET A 69 14.69 -19.22 -18.85
N GLY A 70 15.81 -19.11 -18.15
CA GLY A 70 16.45 -20.24 -17.46
C GLY A 70 15.51 -20.90 -16.45
N CYS A 71 14.74 -20.10 -15.69
CA CYS A 71 13.71 -20.60 -14.79
C CYS A 71 12.63 -21.40 -15.53
N LEU A 72 12.11 -20.90 -16.65
CA LEU A 72 11.11 -21.61 -17.46
C LEU A 72 11.68 -22.92 -18.03
N LEU A 73 12.88 -22.87 -18.63
CA LEU A 73 13.53 -24.04 -19.22
C LEU A 73 13.81 -25.13 -18.17
N LYS A 74 14.31 -24.75 -16.99
CA LYS A 74 14.53 -25.66 -15.85
C LYS A 74 13.25 -26.34 -15.37
N ASN A 75 12.10 -25.69 -15.53
CA ASN A 75 10.79 -26.23 -15.16
C ASN A 75 10.09 -26.99 -16.32
N GLY A 76 10.81 -27.32 -17.39
CA GLY A 76 10.37 -28.24 -18.45
C GLY A 76 9.74 -27.58 -19.68
N PHE A 77 9.73 -26.25 -19.75
CA PHE A 77 9.31 -25.54 -20.96
C PHE A 77 10.43 -25.56 -22.01
N THR A 78 10.08 -25.55 -23.30
CA THR A 78 11.03 -25.33 -24.39
C THR A 78 10.73 -24.00 -25.08
N VAL A 79 11.71 -23.45 -25.81
CA VAL A 79 11.52 -22.17 -26.53
C VAL A 79 10.42 -22.30 -27.59
N GLU A 80 10.33 -23.44 -28.26
CA GLU A 80 9.30 -23.74 -29.26
C GLU A 80 7.90 -23.74 -28.63
N LEU A 81 7.77 -24.38 -27.46
CA LEU A 81 6.51 -24.39 -26.73
C LEU A 81 6.13 -22.99 -26.28
N LEU A 82 7.08 -22.22 -25.73
CA LEU A 82 6.83 -20.84 -25.27
C LEU A 82 6.35 -19.94 -26.42
N ARG A 83 6.85 -20.12 -27.65
CA ARG A 83 6.34 -19.40 -28.83
C ARG A 83 4.87 -19.65 -29.11
N GLU A 84 4.34 -20.82 -28.74
CA GLU A 84 2.93 -21.16 -28.92
C GLU A 84 2.07 -20.70 -27.74
N ILE A 85 2.55 -20.82 -26.51
CA ILE A 85 1.72 -20.71 -25.30
C ILE A 85 1.90 -19.44 -24.48
N LEU A 86 3.04 -18.75 -24.59
CA LEU A 86 3.30 -17.53 -23.84
C LEU A 86 2.50 -16.38 -24.47
N ILE A 87 1.57 -15.82 -23.70
CA ILE A 87 0.67 -14.76 -24.18
C ILE A 87 0.88 -13.43 -23.45
N GLY A 88 1.64 -13.41 -22.36
CA GLY A 88 1.85 -12.18 -21.62
C GLY A 88 2.95 -12.20 -20.58
N PHE A 89 3.37 -11.00 -20.22
CA PHE A 89 4.34 -10.72 -19.16
C PHE A 89 3.83 -9.54 -18.31
N CYS A 90 3.81 -9.70 -16.98
CA CYS A 90 3.35 -8.68 -16.04
C CYS A 90 4.40 -8.37 -14.99
N SER A 91 4.63 -7.08 -14.71
CA SER A 91 5.54 -6.64 -13.65
C SER A 91 5.19 -5.22 -13.15
N ASP A 92 5.99 -4.68 -12.23
CA ASP A 92 5.79 -3.44 -11.47
C ASP A 92 5.95 -2.15 -12.28
N GLY A 93 6.26 -2.20 -13.57
CA GLY A 93 6.40 -1.01 -14.39
C GLY A 93 7.73 -0.29 -14.28
N ALA A 94 8.69 -0.81 -13.50
CA ALA A 94 10.05 -0.28 -13.48
C ALA A 94 10.65 -0.25 -14.90
N SER A 95 11.48 0.76 -15.20
CA SER A 95 12.08 0.90 -16.54
C SER A 95 12.88 -0.33 -16.96
N VAL A 96 13.50 -1.03 -16.00
CA VAL A 96 14.21 -2.29 -16.26
C VAL A 96 13.25 -3.42 -16.65
N MET A 97 12.03 -3.45 -16.11
CA MET A 97 11.06 -4.52 -16.33
C MET A 97 10.19 -4.26 -17.57
N LEU A 98 9.59 -3.08 -17.68
CA LEU A 98 8.61 -2.74 -18.74
C LEU A 98 9.03 -1.53 -19.61
N GLY A 99 10.29 -1.11 -19.55
CA GLY A 99 10.81 -0.04 -20.41
C GLY A 99 10.68 -0.37 -21.89
N VAL A 100 10.23 0.61 -22.68
CA VAL A 100 9.85 0.43 -24.09
C VAL A 100 11.02 0.11 -25.03
N MET A 101 12.24 0.54 -24.68
CA MET A 101 13.42 0.37 -25.52
C MET A 101 14.23 -0.88 -25.18
N SER A 102 14.39 -1.18 -23.89
CA SER A 102 15.35 -2.18 -23.42
C SER A 102 14.92 -2.86 -22.12
N GLY A 103 13.64 -2.77 -21.73
CA GLY A 103 13.12 -3.48 -20.56
C GLY A 103 12.99 -4.98 -20.82
N VAL A 104 12.92 -5.78 -19.76
CA VAL A 104 12.74 -7.25 -19.81
C VAL A 104 11.56 -7.63 -20.71
N GLY A 105 10.42 -6.97 -20.53
CA GLY A 105 9.23 -7.17 -21.34
C GLY A 105 9.48 -6.91 -22.82
N LYS A 106 10.21 -5.85 -23.16
CA LYS A 106 10.59 -5.56 -24.55
C LYS A 106 11.50 -6.65 -25.12
N LEU A 107 12.51 -7.08 -24.37
CA LEU A 107 13.42 -8.15 -24.79
C LEU A 107 12.72 -9.51 -24.92
N LEU A 108 11.69 -9.78 -24.10
CA LEU A 108 10.84 -10.96 -24.25
C LEU A 108 9.92 -10.82 -25.47
N GLN A 109 9.41 -9.62 -25.75
CA GLN A 109 8.57 -9.37 -26.91
C GLN A 109 9.35 -9.51 -28.23
N ASP A 110 10.64 -9.18 -28.24
CA ASP A 110 11.50 -9.41 -29.41
C ASP A 110 11.66 -10.92 -29.72
N ASP A 111 11.71 -11.78 -28.69
CA ASP A 111 11.74 -13.24 -28.85
C ASP A 111 10.36 -13.84 -29.13
N PHE A 112 9.31 -13.24 -28.54
CA PHE A 112 7.93 -13.69 -28.55
C PHE A 112 6.99 -12.53 -28.94
N PRO A 113 6.87 -12.20 -30.24
CA PRO A 113 6.16 -10.98 -30.70
C PRO A 113 4.69 -10.87 -30.30
N GLY A 114 4.03 -11.99 -29.98
CA GLY A 114 2.61 -12.03 -29.62
C GLY A 114 2.29 -11.73 -28.14
N ILE A 115 3.30 -11.50 -27.28
CA ILE A 115 3.05 -11.31 -25.85
C ILE A 115 2.50 -9.91 -25.55
N ILE A 116 1.55 -9.88 -24.61
CA ILE A 116 1.02 -8.65 -24.03
C ILE A 116 1.85 -8.28 -22.80
N LEU A 117 2.42 -7.08 -22.81
CA LEU A 117 3.09 -6.52 -21.64
C LEU A 117 2.06 -5.80 -20.76
N TRP A 118 2.01 -6.15 -19.48
CA TRP A 118 1.04 -5.60 -18.54
C TRP A 118 1.72 -4.98 -17.33
N HIS A 119 1.37 -3.74 -17.04
CA HIS A 119 1.81 -3.05 -15.83
C HIS A 119 0.86 -3.40 -14.69
N CYS A 120 1.41 -3.97 -13.61
CA CYS A 120 0.71 -4.37 -12.40
C CYS A 120 -0.30 -3.30 -11.94
N LEU A 121 -1.57 -3.70 -11.80
CA LEU A 121 -2.65 -2.79 -11.42
C LEU A 121 -2.45 -2.20 -10.02
N ASN A 122 -1.92 -2.98 -9.08
CA ASN A 122 -1.67 -2.49 -7.73
C ASN A 122 -0.54 -1.44 -7.71
N HIS A 123 0.51 -1.63 -8.51
CA HIS A 123 1.56 -0.62 -8.63
C HIS A 123 1.03 0.66 -9.31
N ARG A 124 0.19 0.52 -10.35
CA ARG A 124 -0.48 1.67 -10.98
C ARG A 124 -1.39 2.43 -10.01
N LEU A 125 -2.08 1.73 -9.11
CA LEU A 125 -2.89 2.37 -8.07
C LEU A 125 -2.00 3.19 -7.12
N GLU A 126 -0.91 2.61 -6.63
CA GLU A 126 0.04 3.32 -5.76
C GLU A 126 0.62 4.57 -6.45
N LEU A 127 1.02 4.46 -7.72
CA LEU A 127 1.50 5.62 -8.51
C LEU A 127 0.42 6.69 -8.70
N ALA A 128 -0.83 6.29 -8.97
CA ALA A 128 -1.92 7.24 -9.15
C ALA A 128 -2.21 8.02 -7.84
N VAL A 129 -2.15 7.33 -6.70
CA VAL A 129 -2.31 7.95 -5.38
C VAL A 129 -1.15 8.90 -5.07
N ASP A 130 0.09 8.48 -5.32
CA ASP A 130 1.28 9.32 -5.13
C ASP A 130 1.19 10.61 -5.95
N GLN A 131 0.82 10.50 -7.23
CA GLN A 131 0.61 11.66 -8.11
C GLN A 131 -0.51 12.58 -7.62
N ALA A 132 -1.61 12.03 -7.10
CA ALA A 132 -2.70 12.84 -6.54
C ALA A 132 -2.25 13.60 -5.28
N LEU A 133 -1.43 12.98 -4.43
CA LEU A 133 -0.88 13.61 -3.23
C LEU A 133 0.07 14.77 -3.56
N ASP A 134 0.88 14.62 -4.61
CA ASP A 134 1.79 15.67 -5.07
C ASP A 134 1.04 16.92 -5.56
N VAL A 135 -0.08 16.75 -6.25
CA VAL A 135 -0.92 17.85 -6.75
C VAL A 135 -1.64 18.56 -5.62
N THR A 136 -2.16 17.82 -4.64
CA THR A 136 -2.99 18.39 -3.56
C THR A 136 -2.21 19.27 -2.60
N GLY A 137 -0.91 19.04 -2.41
CA GLY A 137 0.01 19.87 -1.61
C GLY A 137 -0.30 20.00 -0.10
N GLY A 138 -1.54 19.74 0.31
CA GLY A 138 -2.09 19.93 1.66
C GLY A 138 -1.84 18.76 2.61
N THR A 139 -1.21 17.68 2.15
CA THR A 139 -0.95 16.49 2.99
C THR A 139 0.39 16.53 3.73
N LYS A 140 1.29 17.47 3.41
CA LYS A 140 2.65 17.55 4.00
C LYS A 140 2.63 17.73 5.52
N ASP A 141 1.78 18.63 6.01
CA ASP A 141 1.65 18.88 7.45
C ASP A 141 1.03 17.70 8.20
N PHE A 142 0.14 16.96 7.53
CA PHE A 142 -0.43 15.73 8.05
C PHE A 142 0.64 14.63 8.12
N GLN A 143 1.37 14.41 7.03
CA GLN A 143 2.48 13.45 6.96
C GLN A 143 3.56 13.74 8.01
N ALA A 144 3.98 15.01 8.16
CA ALA A 144 4.97 15.40 9.16
C ALA A 144 4.52 15.09 10.60
N PHE A 145 3.22 15.17 10.89
CA PHE A 145 2.68 14.76 12.19
C PHE A 145 2.72 13.24 12.36
N MET A 146 2.29 12.49 11.35
CA MET A 146 2.34 11.02 11.38
C MET A 146 3.78 10.50 11.55
N ASP A 147 4.74 11.12 10.87
CA ASP A 147 6.17 10.81 11.02
C ASP A 147 6.69 11.14 12.42
N SER A 148 6.26 12.25 12.99
CA SER A 148 6.60 12.63 14.37
C SER A 148 6.11 11.59 15.38
N LEU A 149 4.90 11.06 15.19
CA LEU A 149 4.36 9.97 16.00
C LEU A 149 5.17 8.69 15.84
N TYR A 150 5.46 8.30 14.61
CA TYR A 150 6.27 7.12 14.34
C TYR A 150 7.66 7.24 15.01
N SER A 151 8.38 8.35 14.82
CA SER A 151 9.68 8.57 15.47
C SER A 151 9.58 8.54 17.00
N LEU A 152 8.54 9.14 17.58
CA LEU A 152 8.36 9.22 19.03
C LEU A 152 8.26 7.84 19.69
N TYR A 153 7.56 6.90 19.06
CA TYR A 153 7.28 5.58 19.62
C TYR A 153 8.23 4.48 19.12
N SER A 154 8.78 4.60 17.92
CA SER A 154 9.77 3.65 17.41
C SER A 154 11.13 3.80 18.07
N GLN A 155 11.52 5.02 18.46
CA GLN A 155 12.85 5.31 19.00
C GLN A 155 12.89 5.30 20.53
N SER A 156 11.74 5.35 21.21
CA SER A 156 11.67 5.42 22.68
C SER A 156 10.78 4.31 23.25
N PRO A 157 11.40 3.22 23.75
CA PRO A 157 10.69 2.20 24.51
C PRO A 157 9.98 2.74 25.75
N LYS A 158 10.49 3.85 26.34
CA LYS A 158 9.83 4.54 27.46
C LYS A 158 8.47 5.10 27.01
N ASN A 159 8.45 5.90 25.94
CA ASN A 159 7.21 6.50 25.43
C ASN A 159 6.21 5.43 24.97
N MET A 160 6.70 4.34 24.37
CA MET A 160 5.82 3.23 23.95
C MET A 160 5.17 2.52 25.15
N ARG A 161 5.91 2.32 26.24
CA ARG A 161 5.36 1.75 27.49
C ARG A 161 4.31 2.68 28.11
N GLN A 162 4.62 3.97 28.22
CA GLN A 162 3.68 4.95 28.77
C GLN A 162 2.40 5.04 27.93
N LEU A 163 2.48 5.08 26.60
CA LEU A 163 1.29 4.98 25.74
C LEU A 163 0.51 3.69 25.96
N SER A 164 1.20 2.56 26.15
CA SER A 164 0.55 1.27 26.43
C SER A 164 -0.17 1.26 27.76
N GLU A 165 0.35 1.93 28.79
CA GLU A 165 -0.30 2.11 30.08
C GLU A 165 -1.57 2.96 29.94
N CYS A 166 -1.51 4.11 29.25
CA CYS A 166 -2.69 4.93 28.98
C CYS A 166 -3.77 4.12 28.23
N ALA A 167 -3.38 3.37 27.20
CA ALA A 167 -4.32 2.56 26.44
C ALA A 167 -4.92 1.41 27.25
N HIS A 168 -4.13 0.78 28.12
CA HIS A 168 -4.63 -0.26 29.03
C HIS A 168 -5.68 0.31 29.98
N ASN A 169 -5.42 1.48 30.56
CA ASN A 169 -6.35 2.16 31.48
C ASN A 169 -7.65 2.59 30.79
N LEU A 170 -7.59 2.91 29.50
CA LEU A 170 -8.75 3.27 28.69
C LEU A 170 -9.42 2.06 27.99
N HIS A 171 -8.94 0.83 28.25
CA HIS A 171 -9.39 -0.39 27.59
C HIS A 171 -9.31 -0.34 26.05
N ILE A 172 -8.30 0.35 25.52
CA ILE A 172 -8.02 0.49 24.08
C ILE A 172 -6.98 -0.56 23.66
N ALA A 173 -7.34 -1.38 22.68
CA ALA A 173 -6.38 -2.26 22.01
C ALA A 173 -5.46 -1.43 21.08
N LEU A 174 -4.21 -1.23 21.48
CA LEU A 174 -3.25 -0.50 20.65
C LEU A 174 -2.88 -1.28 19.39
N ARG A 175 -2.92 -0.57 18.26
CA ARG A 175 -2.23 -0.97 17.04
C ARG A 175 -0.90 -0.23 16.97
N ARG A 176 0.14 -0.89 16.46
CA ARG A 176 1.44 -0.26 16.24
C ARG A 176 1.28 0.88 15.23
N ILE A 177 1.63 2.10 15.62
CA ILE A 177 1.76 3.23 14.70
C ILE A 177 2.97 2.95 13.81
N GLY A 178 2.70 2.59 12.55
CA GLY A 178 3.72 2.28 11.56
C GLY A 178 4.29 3.52 10.88
N LYS A 179 5.43 3.34 10.21
CA LYS A 179 5.97 4.35 9.29
C LYS A 179 5.09 4.39 8.03
N VAL A 180 4.88 5.58 7.49
CA VAL A 180 4.36 5.75 6.13
C VAL A 180 5.52 5.57 5.15
N PHE A 181 5.41 4.59 4.25
CA PHE A 181 6.46 4.27 3.29
C PHE A 181 6.14 4.89 1.93
N SER A 182 7.16 5.20 1.13
CA SER A 182 6.99 5.61 -0.27
C SER A 182 6.52 4.45 -1.15
N VAL A 183 6.98 3.23 -0.88
CA VAL A 183 6.52 2.00 -1.54
C VAL A 183 5.42 1.36 -0.70
N GLY A 184 4.28 1.06 -1.31
CA GLY A 184 3.10 0.58 -0.58
C GLY A 184 2.51 1.67 0.32
N TRP A 185 2.43 2.88 -0.22
CA TRP A 185 1.99 4.07 0.49
C TRP A 185 0.56 3.91 0.99
N VAL A 186 -0.36 3.37 0.17
CA VAL A 186 -1.76 3.16 0.56
C VAL A 186 -1.85 2.26 1.79
N ALA A 187 -1.19 1.10 1.74
CA ALA A 187 -1.25 0.13 2.83
C ALA A 187 -0.58 0.64 4.11
N SER A 188 0.57 1.32 3.99
CA SER A 188 1.30 1.85 5.15
C SER A 188 0.58 3.05 5.79
N SER A 189 0.08 3.97 4.97
CA SER A 189 -0.73 5.11 5.40
C SER A 189 -2.01 4.65 6.08
N TRP A 190 -2.75 3.71 5.48
CA TRP A 190 -3.98 3.19 6.08
C TRP A 190 -3.74 2.61 7.47
N ARG A 191 -2.67 1.81 7.65
CA ARG A 191 -2.32 1.23 8.96
C ARG A 191 -2.00 2.32 9.98
N ALA A 192 -1.21 3.32 9.59
CA ALA A 192 -0.82 4.41 10.48
C ALA A 192 -2.03 5.27 10.88
N VAL A 193 -2.85 5.70 9.92
CA VAL A 193 -4.07 6.48 10.13
C VAL A 193 -5.07 5.72 10.99
N SER A 194 -5.32 4.45 10.67
CA SER A 194 -6.21 3.58 11.46
C SER A 194 -5.73 3.40 12.90
N ALA A 195 -4.42 3.25 13.10
CA ALA A 195 -3.84 3.13 14.44
C ALA A 195 -4.04 4.42 15.24
N VAL A 196 -3.79 5.59 14.64
CA VAL A 196 -4.00 6.89 15.28
C VAL A 196 -5.47 7.14 15.59
N TRP A 197 -6.38 6.85 14.64
CA TRP A 197 -7.82 6.98 14.87
C TRP A 197 -8.28 6.13 16.05
N GLN A 198 -7.86 4.86 16.12
CA GLN A 198 -8.24 3.95 17.20
C GLN A 198 -7.63 4.36 18.55
N SER A 199 -6.36 4.78 18.55
CA SER A 199 -5.63 5.13 19.78
C SER A 199 -5.76 6.59 20.19
N TYR A 200 -6.63 7.36 19.53
CA TYR A 200 -6.75 8.80 19.72
C TYR A 200 -6.83 9.23 21.21
N PRO A 201 -7.70 8.64 22.06
CA PRO A 201 -7.77 9.03 23.48
C PRO A 201 -6.49 8.69 24.26
N ALA A 202 -5.90 7.52 24.00
CA ALA A 202 -4.65 7.11 24.64
C ALA A 202 -3.47 8.00 24.24
N LEU A 203 -3.42 8.43 22.98
CA LEU A 203 -2.43 9.40 22.50
C LEU A 203 -2.58 10.74 23.21
N ALA A 204 -3.81 11.25 23.31
CA ALA A 204 -4.09 12.52 23.96
C ALA A 204 -3.74 12.48 25.46
N GLN A 205 -4.14 11.42 26.16
CA GLN A 205 -3.79 11.20 27.57
C GLN A 205 -2.27 11.16 27.76
N HIS A 206 -1.55 10.35 26.97
CA HIS A 206 -0.11 10.26 27.07
C HIS A 206 0.59 11.60 26.80
N PHE A 207 0.13 12.38 25.81
CA PHE A 207 0.70 13.69 25.53
C PHE A 207 0.44 14.68 26.66
N ARG A 208 -0.73 14.63 27.30
CA ARG A 208 -1.06 15.45 28.46
C ARG A 208 -0.12 15.12 29.62
N GLU A 209 -0.08 13.86 30.03
CA GLU A 209 0.79 13.37 31.13
C GLU A 209 2.26 13.69 30.87
N ALA A 210 2.77 13.43 29.66
CA ALA A 210 4.15 13.73 29.32
C ALA A 210 4.47 15.23 29.20
N SER A 211 3.47 16.08 28.96
CA SER A 211 3.65 17.54 28.94
C SER A 211 3.70 18.16 30.34
N GLU A 212 3.15 17.46 31.34
CA GLU A 212 3.05 17.88 32.75
C GLU A 212 4.07 17.16 33.65
N ASP A 213 4.77 16.14 33.13
CA ASP A 213 5.79 15.36 33.85
C ASP A 213 7.04 16.21 34.15
N ASP A 214 7.19 16.62 35.42
CA ASP A 214 8.33 17.42 35.89
C ASP A 214 9.70 16.73 35.81
N THR A 215 9.73 15.42 35.59
CA THR A 215 10.98 14.68 35.37
C THR A 215 11.53 14.82 33.95
N ARG A 216 10.71 15.31 33.00
CA ARG A 216 11.11 15.59 31.62
C ARG A 216 11.65 17.00 31.47
N ASP A 217 12.58 17.18 30.55
CA ASP A 217 13.12 18.50 30.27
C ASP A 217 12.08 19.41 29.59
N SER A 218 12.30 20.73 29.69
CA SER A 218 11.36 21.73 29.20
C SER A 218 11.08 21.63 27.70
N ARG A 219 12.04 21.15 26.88
CA ARG A 219 11.86 20.97 25.43
C ARG A 219 11.00 19.75 25.14
N GLU A 220 11.20 18.65 25.85
CA GLU A 220 10.32 17.48 25.74
C GLU A 220 8.88 17.83 26.11
N ARG A 221 8.66 18.50 27.25
CA ARG A 221 7.32 18.92 27.68
C ARG A 221 6.65 19.84 26.66
N ALA A 222 7.39 20.80 26.11
CA ALA A 222 6.89 21.69 25.06
C ALA A 222 6.53 20.92 23.78
N LYS A 223 7.31 19.91 23.40
CA LYS A 223 7.01 19.03 22.26
C LYS A 223 5.70 18.28 22.47
N PHE A 224 5.51 17.64 23.63
CA PHE A 224 4.27 16.92 23.95
C PHE A 224 3.05 17.85 24.00
N LYS A 225 3.20 19.04 24.57
CA LYS A 225 2.15 20.08 24.55
C LYS A 225 1.77 20.49 23.12
N GLY A 226 2.76 20.62 22.23
CA GLY A 226 2.54 20.90 20.81
C GLY A 226 1.83 19.75 20.09
N LEU A 227 2.24 18.50 20.35
CA LEU A 227 1.59 17.31 19.79
C LEU A 227 0.13 17.19 20.24
N LEU A 228 -0.16 17.40 21.52
CA LEU A 228 -1.52 17.44 22.06
C LEU A 228 -2.35 18.54 21.39
N SER A 229 -1.79 19.75 21.29
CA SER A 229 -2.48 20.87 20.65
C SER A 229 -2.80 20.61 19.18
N LYS A 230 -1.94 19.87 18.46
CA LYS A 230 -2.18 19.51 17.07
C LYS A 230 -3.18 18.36 16.96
N LEU A 231 -3.08 17.33 17.81
CA LEU A 231 -4.02 16.20 17.84
C LEU A 231 -5.46 16.68 18.09
N CYS A 232 -5.67 17.54 19.08
CA CYS A 232 -6.98 18.07 19.46
C CYS A 232 -7.43 19.28 18.61
N SER A 233 -6.73 19.59 17.52
CA SER A 233 -7.18 20.62 16.58
C SER A 233 -8.29 20.05 15.70
N ILE A 234 -9.41 20.78 15.56
CA ILE A 234 -10.51 20.42 14.63
C ILE A 234 -9.96 20.14 13.21
N ASN A 235 -9.07 21.02 12.73
CA ASN A 235 -8.48 20.90 11.39
C ASN A 235 -7.69 19.60 11.18
N PHE A 236 -6.98 19.15 12.22
CA PHE A 236 -6.27 17.88 12.18
C PHE A 236 -7.25 16.71 12.25
N LEU A 237 -8.26 16.76 13.12
CA LEU A 237 -9.29 15.72 13.22
C LEU A 237 -10.02 15.52 11.89
N LYS A 238 -10.43 16.61 11.23
CA LYS A 238 -11.06 16.56 9.89
C LYS A 238 -10.14 15.95 8.84
N SER A 239 -8.86 16.32 8.86
CA SER A 239 -7.86 15.74 7.96
C SER A 239 -7.64 14.26 8.22
N LEU A 240 -7.56 13.86 9.49
CA LEU A 240 -7.43 12.45 9.91
C LEU A 240 -8.65 11.63 9.49
N ALA A 241 -9.85 12.18 9.64
CA ALA A 241 -11.10 11.57 9.23
C ALA A 241 -11.18 11.37 7.71
N LEU A 242 -10.91 12.42 6.93
CA LEU A 242 -10.87 12.35 5.46
C LEU A 242 -9.88 11.28 4.98
N MET A 243 -8.67 11.27 5.55
CA MET A 243 -7.66 10.26 5.22
C MET A 243 -8.13 8.86 5.61
N ALA A 244 -8.81 8.68 6.75
CA ALA A 244 -9.32 7.39 7.18
C ALA A 244 -10.37 6.82 6.22
N ASP A 245 -11.31 7.66 5.76
CA ASP A 245 -12.34 7.26 4.79
C ASP A 245 -11.71 6.91 3.43
N VAL A 246 -10.91 7.81 2.84
CA VAL A 246 -10.31 7.59 1.51
C VAL A 246 -9.32 6.42 1.50
N LEU A 247 -8.43 6.32 2.49
CA LEU A 247 -7.46 5.22 2.55
C LEU A 247 -8.13 3.87 2.75
N THR A 248 -9.29 3.81 3.41
CA THR A 248 -10.04 2.56 3.57
C THR A 248 -10.53 2.06 2.22
N GLU A 249 -11.08 2.94 1.39
CA GLU A 249 -11.51 2.58 0.03
C GLU A 249 -10.33 2.18 -0.86
N LEU A 250 -9.24 2.94 -0.84
CA LEU A 250 -8.03 2.62 -1.62
C LEU A 250 -7.40 1.29 -1.19
N LYS A 251 -7.38 0.99 0.12
CA LYS A 251 -6.89 -0.28 0.66
C LYS A 251 -7.77 -1.44 0.20
N ASN A 252 -9.09 -1.28 0.25
CA ASN A 252 -10.02 -2.31 -0.20
C ASN A 252 -9.86 -2.59 -1.70
N LEU A 253 -9.73 -1.53 -2.51
CA LEU A 253 -9.44 -1.65 -3.94
C LEU A 253 -8.11 -2.39 -4.19
N SER A 254 -7.06 -2.03 -3.46
CA SER A 254 -5.74 -2.68 -3.55
C SER A 254 -5.82 -4.19 -3.30
N GLU A 255 -6.54 -4.63 -2.27
CA GLU A 255 -6.71 -6.06 -1.96
C GLU A 255 -7.52 -6.80 -3.04
N ILE A 256 -8.54 -6.16 -3.60
CA ILE A 256 -9.33 -6.73 -4.71
C ILE A 256 -8.48 -6.89 -5.96
N LEU A 257 -7.63 -5.91 -6.28
CA LEU A 257 -6.74 -5.96 -7.44
C LEU A 257 -5.64 -7.02 -7.30
N GLN A 258 -5.27 -7.38 -6.08
CA GLN A 258 -4.30 -8.45 -5.78
C GLN A 258 -4.93 -9.85 -5.75
N ASN A 259 -6.27 -9.95 -5.76
CA ASN A 259 -6.94 -11.24 -5.76
C ASN A 259 -6.66 -12.01 -7.06
N ARG A 260 -6.19 -13.25 -6.92
CA ARG A 260 -5.80 -14.13 -8.04
C ARG A 260 -6.94 -14.40 -9.03
N LYS A 261 -8.19 -14.32 -8.57
CA LYS A 261 -9.40 -14.53 -9.37
C LYS A 261 -9.86 -13.27 -10.13
N THR A 262 -9.30 -12.11 -9.81
CA THR A 262 -9.70 -10.86 -10.49
C THR A 262 -9.21 -10.88 -11.94
N THR A 263 -10.16 -10.72 -12.87
CA THR A 263 -9.90 -10.57 -14.30
C THR A 263 -9.73 -9.09 -14.65
N LEU A 264 -9.09 -8.78 -15.78
CA LEU A 264 -8.89 -7.39 -16.21
C LEU A 264 -10.21 -6.63 -16.43
N PRO A 265 -11.25 -7.20 -17.08
CA PRO A 265 -12.54 -6.52 -17.19
C PRO A 265 -13.17 -6.27 -15.81
N LYS A 266 -13.14 -7.26 -14.92
CA LYS A 266 -13.70 -7.09 -13.57
C LYS A 266 -12.94 -6.02 -12.78
N ALA A 267 -11.61 -5.99 -12.88
CA ALA A 267 -10.80 -4.94 -12.28
C ALA A 267 -11.19 -3.56 -12.81
N HIS A 268 -11.42 -3.41 -14.12
CA HIS A 268 -11.84 -2.15 -14.72
C HIS A 268 -13.19 -1.66 -14.18
N ASP A 269 -14.18 -2.54 -14.11
CA ASP A 269 -15.51 -2.20 -13.57
C ASP A 269 -15.42 -1.76 -12.11
N ILE A 270 -14.63 -2.48 -11.31
CA ILE A 270 -14.43 -2.18 -9.89
C ILE A 270 -13.70 -0.84 -9.74
N MET A 271 -12.58 -0.62 -10.43
CA MET A 271 -11.86 0.66 -10.38
C MET A 271 -12.77 1.84 -10.74
N THR A 272 -13.58 1.71 -11.80
CA THR A 272 -14.54 2.74 -12.21
C THR A 272 -15.59 3.01 -11.13
N THR A 273 -16.03 1.96 -10.43
CA THR A 273 -16.97 2.08 -9.31
C THR A 273 -16.33 2.78 -8.12
N TYR A 274 -15.09 2.42 -7.78
CA TYR A 274 -14.33 3.03 -6.67
C TYR A 274 -14.02 4.49 -6.92
N VAL A 275 -13.68 4.89 -8.15
CA VAL A 275 -13.49 6.30 -8.51
C VAL A 275 -14.78 7.09 -8.23
N LYS A 276 -15.93 6.62 -8.74
CA LYS A 276 -17.23 7.26 -8.46
C LYS A 276 -17.58 7.28 -6.98
N HIS A 277 -17.20 6.25 -6.24
CA HIS A 277 -17.45 6.18 -4.81
C HIS A 277 -16.61 7.20 -4.02
N ILE A 278 -15.32 7.30 -4.32
CA ILE A 278 -14.43 8.30 -3.72
C ILE A 278 -14.93 9.69 -4.08
N GLU A 279 -15.23 9.98 -5.36
CA GLU A 279 -15.81 11.24 -5.82
C GLU A 279 -17.10 11.62 -5.06
N SER A 280 -17.89 10.62 -4.68
CA SER A 280 -19.13 10.85 -3.94
C SER A 280 -18.92 11.42 -2.53
N PHE A 281 -17.72 11.28 -1.94
CA PHE A 281 -17.39 11.87 -0.64
C PHE A 281 -17.49 13.41 -0.62
N ASN A 282 -17.40 14.06 -1.78
CA ASN A 282 -17.65 15.51 -1.89
C ASN A 282 -19.10 15.90 -1.58
N ARG A 283 -20.06 14.95 -1.65
CA ARG A 283 -21.49 15.18 -1.36
C ARG A 283 -21.98 14.36 -0.17
N TYR A 284 -21.45 13.16 0.00
CA TYR A 284 -21.83 12.20 1.02
C TYR A 284 -20.57 11.83 1.81
N PRO A 285 -20.24 12.59 2.87
CA PRO A 285 -19.03 12.34 3.65
C PRO A 285 -19.00 10.91 4.18
N GLY A 286 -17.80 10.32 4.23
CA GLY A 286 -17.59 9.02 4.85
C GLY A 286 -17.86 9.05 6.36
N GLN A 287 -17.91 7.86 6.97
CA GLN A 287 -18.30 7.73 8.38
C GLN A 287 -17.36 8.52 9.30
N HIS A 288 -16.05 8.51 9.05
CA HIS A 288 -15.09 9.20 9.89
C HIS A 288 -15.26 10.73 9.75
N ALA A 289 -15.54 11.22 8.54
CA ALA A 289 -15.82 12.63 8.30
C ALA A 289 -17.12 13.10 8.98
N VAL A 290 -18.15 12.25 9.01
CA VAL A 290 -19.38 12.49 9.79
C VAL A 290 -19.06 12.58 11.28
N ASP A 291 -18.31 11.62 11.83
CA ASP A 291 -17.90 11.61 13.24
C ASP A 291 -17.11 12.89 13.60
N ALA A 292 -16.19 13.32 12.73
CA ALA A 292 -15.42 14.55 12.93
C ALA A 292 -16.28 15.82 12.88
N SER A 293 -17.32 15.84 12.05
CA SER A 293 -18.26 16.97 11.96
C SER A 293 -19.12 17.06 13.21
N GLN A 294 -19.63 15.93 13.69
CA GLN A 294 -20.37 15.86 14.96
C GLN A 294 -19.49 16.29 16.15
N ALA A 295 -18.23 15.86 16.16
CA ALA A 295 -17.26 16.23 17.18
C ALA A 295 -16.96 17.75 17.19
N GLU A 296 -16.94 18.40 16.03
CA GLU A 296 -16.79 19.85 15.93
C GLU A 296 -18.00 20.58 16.53
N GLU A 297 -19.23 20.11 16.28
CA GLU A 297 -20.45 20.73 16.83
C GLU A 297 -20.46 20.77 18.36
N VAL A 298 -19.95 19.70 18.99
CA VAL A 298 -19.88 19.58 20.46
C VAL A 298 -18.51 19.96 21.03
N MET A 299 -17.53 20.32 20.19
CA MET A 299 -16.15 20.62 20.56
C MET A 299 -15.46 19.52 21.39
N GLU A 300 -15.81 18.25 21.14
CA GLU A 300 -15.28 17.10 21.87
C GLU A 300 -15.17 15.89 20.93
N PHE A 301 -14.05 15.16 21.00
CA PHE A 301 -13.89 13.89 20.29
C PHE A 301 -13.33 12.81 21.20
N LYS A 302 -14.09 11.73 21.40
CA LYS A 302 -13.70 10.58 22.24
C LYS A 302 -13.20 10.97 23.64
N GLY A 303 -13.89 11.90 24.30
CA GLY A 303 -13.56 12.38 25.65
C GLY A 303 -12.48 13.47 25.70
N GLU A 304 -12.03 13.97 24.54
CA GLU A 304 -11.00 15.00 24.45
C GLU A 304 -11.57 16.32 23.91
N GLU A 305 -11.39 17.40 24.66
CA GLU A 305 -11.79 18.75 24.24
C GLU A 305 -11.03 19.18 22.99
N LEU A 306 -11.79 19.59 21.96
CA LEU A 306 -11.25 20.10 20.72
C LEU A 306 -10.95 21.59 20.81
N ARG A 307 -10.08 22.05 19.91
CA ARG A 307 -9.67 23.44 19.82
C ARG A 307 -9.68 23.91 18.38
N VAL A 308 -9.94 25.20 18.21
CA VAL A 308 -9.75 25.89 16.92
C VAL A 308 -8.24 26.05 16.72
N GLY A 309 -7.63 25.10 16.03
CA GLY A 309 -6.22 25.13 15.68
C GLY A 309 -5.96 25.88 14.37
N ARG A 310 -4.70 26.28 14.17
CA ARG A 310 -4.22 26.92 12.92
C ARG A 310 -3.66 25.93 11.91
N SER A 311 -3.78 24.62 12.17
CA SER A 311 -3.29 23.60 11.24
C SER A 311 -3.99 23.75 9.90
N PRO A 312 -3.30 23.68 8.76
CA PRO A 312 -3.98 23.63 7.48
C PRO A 312 -4.87 22.39 7.42
N ILE A 313 -6.04 22.56 6.80
CA ILE A 313 -6.98 21.48 6.52
C ILE A 313 -6.63 20.94 5.14
N ILE A 314 -6.68 19.62 4.96
CA ILE A 314 -6.65 19.02 3.62
C ILE A 314 -7.92 19.49 2.88
N ASP A 315 -7.76 20.22 1.79
CA ASP A 315 -8.89 20.63 0.95
C ASP A 315 -9.51 19.38 0.30
N SER A 316 -10.66 18.95 0.83
CA SER A 316 -11.36 17.75 0.36
C SER A 316 -11.75 17.86 -1.11
N ALA A 317 -12.04 19.07 -1.61
CA ALA A 317 -12.42 19.27 -3.01
C ALA A 317 -11.25 19.15 -3.99
N GLN A 318 -10.01 19.30 -3.50
CA GLN A 318 -8.81 19.03 -4.29
C GLN A 318 -8.32 17.58 -4.09
N PHE A 319 -8.60 17.01 -2.93
CA PHE A 319 -8.13 15.68 -2.53
C PHE A 319 -8.97 14.52 -3.06
N ILE A 320 -10.27 14.75 -3.27
CA ILE A 320 -11.25 13.81 -3.83
C ILE A 320 -11.51 14.16 -5.30
#